data_AF-A0A3D0SLG9-F1
#
_entry.id   AF-A0A3D0SLG9-F1
#
_cell.length_a   1.000
_cell.length_b   1.000
_cell.length_c   1.000
_cell.angle_alpha   90.00
_cell.angle_beta   90.00
_cell.angle_gamma   90.00
#
_symmetry.space_group_name_H-M   'P 1'
#
loop_
_entity.id
_entity.type
_entity.pdbx_description
1 polymer ?
#
loop_
_entity_poly.entity_id
_entity_poly.type
_entity_poly.pdbx_seq_one_letter_code
_entity_poly.pdbx_strand_id
1 'polypeptide(L)' 'VLIGTASPAEVNAQVLINCTEVLPEDFEHYERIVELVDSQTEVLAKSRERFRQYRDRGFTPETHKL' A
#
# COMPACT_ATOMS: atom_id res chain seq x y z
N VAL A 1 -6.53 -16.40 -2.63
CA VAL A 1 -6.39 -15.19 -1.79
C VAL A 1 -5.44 -15.53 -0.65
N LEU A 2 -4.36 -14.76 -0.48
CA LEU A 2 -3.37 -14.94 0.57
C LEU A 2 -3.55 -13.82 1.60
N ILE A 3 -3.48 -14.16 2.88
CA ILE A 3 -3.59 -13.21 3.99
C ILE A 3 -2.44 -13.51 4.95
N GLY A 4 -1.66 -12.49 5.29
CA GLY A 4 -0.50 -12.65 6.16
C GLY A 4 0.06 -11.31 6.60
N THR A 5 0.96 -11.36 7.58
CA THR A 5 1.65 -10.20 8.16
C THR A 5 3.12 -10.13 7.74
N ALA A 6 3.54 -10.99 6.83
CA ALA A 6 4.88 -11.08 6.29
C ALA A 6 4.81 -11.39 4.79
N SER A 7 5.81 -10.96 4.03
CA SER A 7 5.91 -11.27 2.61
C SER A 7 6.00 -12.78 2.40
N PRO A 8 5.16 -13.36 1.53
CA PRO A 8 5.25 -14.78 1.23
C PRO A 8 6.50 -15.05 0.39
N ALA A 9 7.07 -16.26 0.51
CA ALA A 9 8.24 -16.67 -0.26
C ALA A 9 7.97 -16.67 -1.79
N GLU A 10 6.72 -16.93 -2.18
CA GLU A 10 6.25 -16.82 -3.56
C GLU A 10 5.01 -15.94 -3.63
N VAL A 11 5.03 -14.97 -4.54
CA VAL A 11 3.90 -14.09 -4.82
C VAL A 11 3.34 -14.47 -6.19
N ASN A 12 2.15 -15.08 -6.21
CA ASN A 12 1.35 -15.28 -7.42
C ASN A 12 0.05 -14.47 -7.31
N ALA A 13 0.20 -13.19 -7.01
CA ALA A 13 -0.89 -12.24 -6.82
C ALA A 13 -0.59 -10.94 -7.56
N GLN A 14 -1.60 -10.39 -8.24
CA GLN A 14 -1.45 -9.15 -9.01
C GLN A 14 -1.74 -7.89 -8.17
N VAL A 15 -2.52 -8.06 -7.09
CA VAL A 15 -2.98 -6.96 -6.24
C VAL A 15 -2.52 -7.16 -4.82
N LEU A 16 -1.87 -6.14 -4.27
CA LEU A 16 -1.56 -6.03 -2.85
C LEU A 16 -2.56 -5.10 -2.17
N ILE A 17 -3.15 -5.56 -1.06
CA ILE A 17 -3.88 -4.69 -0.14
C ILE A 17 -2.97 -4.43 1.04
N ASN A 18 -2.43 -3.21 1.15
CA ASN A 18 -1.60 -2.84 2.28
C ASN A 18 -2.48 -2.37 3.45
N CYS A 19 -2.48 -3.15 4.52
CA CYS A 19 -3.17 -2.82 5.78
C CYS A 19 -2.19 -2.38 6.88
N THR A 20 -0.93 -2.06 6.53
CA THR A 20 0.09 -1.64 7.47
C THR A 20 0.31 -0.13 7.42
N GLU A 21 0.98 0.41 8.43
CA GLU A 21 1.34 1.83 8.47
C GLU A 21 2.61 2.17 7.67
N VAL A 22 3.26 1.16 7.08
CA VAL A 22 4.54 1.29 6.40
C VAL A 22 4.41 0.97 4.92
N LEU A 23 5.38 1.43 4.13
CA LEU A 23 5.52 1.04 2.74
C LEU A 23 5.86 -0.46 2.70
N PRO A 24 5.10 -1.31 1.98
CA PRO A 24 5.36 -2.75 1.95
C PRO A 24 6.71 -3.05 1.31
N GLU A 25 7.39 -4.10 1.77
CA GLU A 25 8.54 -4.62 1.04
C GLU A 25 8.10 -5.24 -0.28
N ASP A 26 8.95 -5.15 -1.31
CA ASP A 26 8.72 -5.79 -2.61
C ASP A 26 7.37 -5.46 -3.27
N PHE A 27 6.76 -4.31 -2.94
CA PHE A 27 5.46 -3.93 -3.50
C PHE A 27 5.48 -3.77 -5.03
N GLU A 28 6.67 -3.55 -5.61
CA GLU A 28 6.88 -3.37 -7.05
C GLU A 28 6.60 -4.65 -7.84
N HIS A 29 6.54 -5.81 -7.18
CA HIS A 29 6.14 -7.08 -7.78
C HIS A 29 4.64 -7.16 -8.08
N TYR A 30 3.84 -6.27 -7.49
CA TYR A 30 2.39 -6.24 -7.69
C TYR A 30 2.04 -5.22 -8.77
N GLU A 31 1.10 -5.59 -9.65
CA GLU A 31 0.59 -4.69 -10.69
C GLU A 31 -0.22 -3.52 -10.10
N ARG A 32 -0.87 -3.76 -8.95
CA ARG A 32 -1.71 -2.76 -8.28
C ARG A 32 -1.57 -2.84 -6.77
N ILE A 33 -1.63 -1.68 -6.13
CA ILE A 33 -1.65 -1.55 -4.68
C ILE A 33 -2.90 -0.79 -4.29
N VAL A 34 -3.58 -1.30 -3.27
CA VAL A 34 -4.73 -0.64 -2.64
C VAL A 34 -4.40 -0.43 -1.18
N GLU A 35 -4.60 0.79 -0.70
CA GLU A 35 -4.51 1.12 0.71
C GLU A 35 -5.86 1.62 1.23
N LEU A 36 -6.16 1.28 2.48
CA LEU A 36 -7.29 1.85 3.21
C LEU A 36 -6.79 3.04 4.04
N VAL A 37 -7.43 4.19 3.86
CA VAL A 37 -7.07 5.42 4.56
C VAL A 37 -8.17 5.78 5.55
N ASP A 38 -7.86 5.72 6.84
CA ASP A 38 -8.73 6.20 7.90
C ASP A 38 -8.66 7.74 8.03
N SER A 39 -9.74 8.36 8.47
CA SER A 39 -9.86 9.80 8.73
C SER A 39 -9.20 10.26 10.04
N GLN A 40 -8.80 9.34 10.91
CA GLN A 40 -8.04 9.65 12.13
C GLN A 40 -6.71 10.36 11.81
N THR A 41 -6.43 11.45 12.52
CA THR A 41 -5.30 12.35 12.22
C THR A 41 -3.95 11.65 12.11
N GLU A 42 -3.66 10.72 13.03
CA GLU A 42 -2.38 9.99 13.06
C GLU A 42 -2.25 9.05 11.86
N VAL A 43 -3.32 8.33 11.53
CA VAL A 43 -3.39 7.42 10.37
C VAL A 43 -3.30 8.21 9.04
N LEU A 44 -3.94 9.38 8.97
CA LEU A 44 -3.84 10.27 7.82
C LEU A 44 -2.41 10.75 7.58
N ALA A 45 -1.67 11.07 8.64
CA ALA A 45 -0.28 11.50 8.52
C ALA A 45 0.60 10.39 7.92
N LYS A 46 0.45 9.16 8.40
CA LYS A 46 1.14 7.97 7.86
C LYS A 46 0.75 7.67 6.42
N SER A 47 -0.54 7.78 6.09
CA SER A 47 -1.03 7.57 4.73
C SER A 47 -0.47 8.60 3.75
N ARG A 48 -0.37 9.87 4.16
CA ARG A 48 0.28 10.93 3.35
C ARG A 48 1.78 10.70 3.17
N GLU A 49 2.45 10.11 4.16
CA GLU A 49 3.85 9.71 4.04
C GLU A 49 4.03 8.65 2.96
N ARG A 50 3.26 7.55 3.02
CA ARG A 50 3.30 6.49 2.00
C ARG A 50 2.91 7.00 0.61
N PHE A 51 1.87 7.83 0.52
CA PHE A 51 1.47 8.47 -0.75
C PHE A 51 2.63 9.23 -1.42
N ARG A 52 3.43 9.96 -0.63
CA ARG A 52 4.64 10.63 -1.12
C ARG A 52 5.70 9.62 -1.56
N GLN A 53 5.98 8.59 -0.75
CA GLN A 53 6.97 7.56 -1.09
C GLN A 53 6.63 6.83 -2.40
N TYR A 54 5.36 6.53 -2.67
CA TYR A 54 4.92 5.97 -3.94
C TYR A 54 5.22 6.93 -5.10
N ARG A 55 4.88 8.21 -4.95
CA ARG A 55 5.14 9.23 -5.97
C ARG A 55 6.62 9.43 -6.24
N ASP A 56 7.44 9.42 -5.20
CA ASP A 56 8.89 9.59 -5.31
C ASP A 56 9.55 8.41 -6.06
N ARG A 57 8.91 7.24 -6.07
CA ARG A 57 9.30 6.06 -6.86
C ARG A 57 8.66 6.01 -8.26
N GLY A 58 7.98 7.08 -8.68
CA GLY A 58 7.40 7.23 -10.03
C GLY A 58 5.97 6.70 -10.17
N PHE A 59 5.32 6.26 -9.10
CA PHE A 59 3.93 5.83 -9.12
C PHE A 59 2.97 7.02 -9.07
N THR A 60 1.75 6.84 -9.57
CA THR A 60 0.70 7.85 -9.59
C THR A 60 -0.52 7.37 -8.79
N PRO A 61 -0.44 7.34 -7.44
CA PRO A 61 -1.54 6.85 -6.62
C PRO A 61 -2.79 7.74 -6.77
N GLU A 62 -3.93 7.10 -6.99
CA GLU A 62 -5.24 7.75 -7.06
C GLU A 62 -5.96 7.63 -5.71
N THR A 63 -6.78 8.63 -5.37
CA THR A 63 -7.64 8.61 -4.18
C THR A 63 -9.09 8.49 -4.60
N HIS A 64 -9.75 7.41 -4.19
CA HIS A 64 -11.18 7.21 -4.38
C HIS A 64 -11.89 7.45 -3.05
N LYS A 65 -12.88 8.36 -3.03
CA LYS A 65 -13.74 8.57 -1.86
C LYS A 65 -14.93 7.62 -1.94
N LEU A 66 -15.24 6.98 -0.81
CA LEU A 66 -16.42 6.14 -0.62
C LEU A 66 -17.57 6.93 0.01
#